data_AF-A0A838DHM9-F1
#
_entry.id   AF-A0A838DHM9-F1
#
_cell.length_a   1.000
_cell.length_b   1.000
_cell.length_c   1.000
_cell.angle_alpha   90.00
_cell.angle_beta   90.00
_cell.angle_gamma   90.00
#
_symmetry.space_group_name_H-M   'P 1'
#
loop_
_entity.id
_entity.type
_entity.pdbx_description
1 polymer ?
#
loop_
_entity_poly.entity_id
_entity_poly.type
_entity_poly.pdbx_seq_one_letter_code
_entity_poly.pdbx_strand_id
1 'polypeptide(L)' 'MANGWTPERRARQAALIRTWRPWERSTGPRTDEGKVRTARNGFKGGQWLELRELVKAMNALLREQREALDRF' A
#
# COMPACT_ATOMS: atom_id res chain seq x y z
N MET A 1 10.99 -11.53 7.87
CA MET A 1 10.79 -11.59 9.33
C MET A 1 9.30 -11.54 9.62
N ALA A 2 8.77 -12.47 10.39
CA ALA A 2 7.37 -12.41 10.80
C ALA A 2 7.24 -11.31 11.87
N ASN A 3 6.87 -10.10 11.45
CA ASN A 3 6.55 -8.97 12.33
C ASN A 3 5.64 -9.52 13.43
N GLY A 4 5.99 -9.41 14.72
CA GLY A 4 5.47 -10.17 15.89
C GLY A 4 3.96 -10.13 16.18
N TRP A 5 3.14 -10.30 15.14
CA TRP A 5 1.71 -10.25 15.00
C TRP A 5 1.22 -11.65 14.64
N THR A 6 1.40 -12.57 15.58
CA THR A 6 0.81 -13.91 15.46
C THR A 6 -0.73 -13.81 15.44
N PRO A 7 -1.43 -14.81 14.88
CA PRO A 7 -2.89 -14.84 14.89
C PRO A 7 -3.49 -14.65 16.28
N GLU A 8 -2.90 -15.26 17.30
CA GLU A 8 -3.34 -15.20 18.71
C GLU A 8 -3.22 -13.77 19.25
N ARG A 9 -2.11 -13.09 18.93
CA ARG A 9 -1.92 -11.69 19.32
C ARG A 9 -2.94 -10.77 18.64
N ARG A 10 -3.24 -11.01 17.36
CA ARG A 10 -4.29 -10.26 16.63
C ARG A 10 -5.65 -10.46 17.27
N ALA A 11 -6.01 -11.69 17.62
CA ALA A 11 -7.27 -12.02 18.28
C ALA A 11 -7.39 -11.34 19.65
N ARG A 12 -6.34 -11.42 20.49
CA ARG A 12 -6.29 -10.75 21.80
C ARG A 12 -6.46 -9.23 21.67
N GLN A 13 -5.73 -8.60 20.74
CA GLN A 13 -5.86 -7.16 20.51
C GLN A 13 -7.24 -6.80 19.97
N ALA A 14 -7.83 -7.60 19.09
CA ALA A 14 -9.17 -7.37 18.59
C ALA A 14 -10.24 -7.48 19.69
N ALA A 15 -10.06 -8.38 20.67
CA ALA A 15 -10.94 -8.47 21.83
C ALA A 15 -10.83 -7.21 22.71
N LEU A 16 -9.61 -6.76 23.00
CA LEU A 16 -9.36 -5.55 23.78
C LEU A 16 -9.92 -4.28 23.12
N ILE A 17 -9.73 -4.13 21.81
CA ILE A 17 -10.26 -2.98 21.07
C ILE A 17 -11.79 -2.93 21.09
N ARG A 18 -12.46 -4.09 21.11
CA ARG A 18 -13.92 -4.17 21.26
C ARG A 18 -14.41 -3.71 22.64
N THR A 19 -13.58 -3.74 23.67
CA THR A 19 -13.95 -3.24 25.01
C THR A 19 -14.07 -1.72 25.00
N TRP A 20 -13.07 -1.01 24.48
CA TRP A 20 -13.04 0.46 24.51
C TRP A 20 -13.60 1.15 23.26
N ARG A 21 -13.95 0.39 22.20
CA ARG A 21 -14.72 0.84 21.02
C ARG A 21 -14.30 2.22 20.51
N PRO A 22 -13.01 2.42 20.18
CA PRO A 22 -12.47 3.76 19.95
C PRO A 22 -13.11 4.46 18.74
N TRP A 23 -13.69 3.69 17.81
CA TRP A 23 -14.45 4.21 16.68
C TRP A 23 -15.69 5.02 17.10
N GLU A 24 -16.30 4.76 18.25
CA GLU A 24 -17.46 5.51 18.75
C GLU A 24 -17.12 6.97 19.07
N ARG A 25 -15.86 7.24 19.40
CA ARG A 25 -15.34 8.59 19.64
C ARG A 25 -14.62 9.19 18.43
N SER A 26 -14.63 8.51 17.29
CA SER A 26 -13.95 8.99 16.09
C SER A 26 -14.63 10.26 15.58
N THR A 27 -13.86 11.34 15.42
CA THR A 27 -14.29 12.62 14.85
C THR A 27 -13.94 12.73 13.38
N GLY A 28 -14.12 11.63 12.63
CA GLY A 28 -13.92 11.60 11.18
C GLY A 28 -14.69 12.70 10.44
N PRO A 29 -14.42 12.92 9.15
CA PRO A 29 -15.06 13.98 8.38
C PRO A 29 -16.58 13.82 8.37
N ARG A 30 -17.29 14.78 8.97
CA ARG A 30 -18.77 14.78 9.04
C ARG A 30 -19.44 15.44 7.84
N THR A 31 -18.69 16.29 7.13
CA THR A 31 -19.18 17.00 5.93
C THR A 31 -18.80 16.26 4.66
N ASP A 32 -19.58 16.47 3.60
CA ASP A 32 -19.30 15.83 2.31
C ASP A 32 -17.98 16.33 1.69
N GLU A 33 -17.66 17.61 1.85
CA GLU A 33 -16.34 18.16 1.50
C GLU A 33 -15.21 17.44 2.26
N GLY A 34 -15.38 17.24 3.57
CA GLY A 34 -14.40 16.52 4.39
C GLY A 34 -14.21 15.08 3.92
N LYS A 35 -15.31 14.39 3.57
CA LYS A 35 -15.25 13.01 3.03
C LYS A 35 -14.50 12.99 1.71
N VAL A 36 -14.82 13.89 0.77
CA VAL A 36 -14.15 14.01 -0.52
C VAL A 36 -12.65 14.26 -0.35
N ARG A 37 -12.26 15.14 0.58
CA ARG A 37 -10.86 15.40 0.88
C ARG A 37 -10.15 14.15 1.41
N THR A 38 -10.73 13.47 2.41
CA THR A 38 -10.11 12.27 2.99
C THR A 38 -10.05 11.08 2.02
N ALA A 39 -11.01 10.95 1.10
CA ALA A 39 -10.99 9.93 0.06
C ALA A 39 -9.76 10.04 -0.86
N ARG A 40 -9.20 11.24 -1.00
CA ARG A 40 -7.98 11.49 -1.78
C ARG A 40 -6.69 11.17 -1.03
N ASN A 41 -6.71 10.95 0.29
CA ASN A 41 -5.49 10.70 1.08
C ASN A 41 -4.72 9.43 0.65
N GLY A 42 -5.44 8.45 0.09
CA GLY A 42 -4.85 7.22 -0.46
C GLY A 42 -4.10 7.45 -1.78
N PHE A 43 -4.43 8.53 -2.51
CA PHE A 43 -3.76 8.87 -3.76
C PHE A 43 -2.40 9.52 -3.46
N LYS A 44 -1.32 8.83 -3.84
CA LYS A 44 0.07 9.30 -3.65
C LYS A 44 0.66 9.93 -4.92
N GLY A 45 -0.20 10.30 -5.88
CA GLY A 45 0.19 10.65 -7.24
C GLY A 45 0.16 9.45 -8.19
N GLY A 46 -0.03 9.72 -9.48
CA GLY A 46 -0.11 8.69 -10.53
C GLY A 46 1.24 8.31 -11.13
N GLN A 47 2.30 9.10 -10.88
CA GLN A 47 3.62 8.96 -11.50
C GLN A 47 4.26 7.57 -11.30
N TRP A 48 3.93 6.88 -10.21
CA TRP A 48 4.44 5.53 -9.97
C TRP A 48 4.02 4.51 -11.05
N LEU A 49 2.89 4.74 -11.73
CA LEU A 49 2.42 3.91 -12.85
C LEU A 49 3.34 4.10 -14.06
N GLU A 50 3.67 5.34 -14.40
CA GLU A 50 4.59 5.67 -15.50
C GLU A 50 6.00 5.12 -15.21
N LEU A 51 6.51 5.33 -14.00
CA LEU A 51 7.78 4.76 -13.53
C LEU A 51 7.79 3.24 -13.59
N ARG A 52 6.67 2.58 -13.24
CA ARG A 52 6.54 1.12 -13.29
C ARG A 52 6.65 0.59 -14.73
N GLU A 53 6.00 1.23 -15.69
CA GLU A 53 6.09 0.84 -17.10
C GLU A 53 7.48 1.13 -17.68
N LEU A 54 8.09 2.26 -17.34
CA LEU A 54 9.47 2.58 -17.71
C LEU A 54 10.45 1.50 -17.22
N VAL A 55 10.35 1.12 -15.94
CA VAL A 55 11.20 0.08 -15.35
C VAL A 55 11.00 -1.28 -16.03
N LYS A 56 9.76 -1.65 -16.38
CA LYS A 56 9.52 -2.88 -17.15
C LYS A 56 10.20 -2.85 -18.51
N ALA A 57 10.04 -1.76 -19.26
CA ALA A 57 10.65 -1.61 -20.58
C ALA A 57 12.18 -1.67 -20.49
N MET A 58 12.77 -0.96 -19.52
CA MET A 58 14.21 -1.00 -19.27
C MET A 58 14.70 -2.42 -18.93
N ASN A 59 13.98 -3.15 -18.08
CA ASN A 59 14.34 -4.52 -17.72
C ASN A 59 14.26 -5.50 -18.91
N ALA A 60 13.32 -5.29 -19.83
CA ALA A 60 13.24 -6.08 -21.05
C ALA A 60 14.46 -5.83 -21.94
N LEU A 61 14.81 -4.56 -22.18
CA LEU A 61 15.98 -4.17 -22.96
C LEU A 61 17.29 -4.71 -22.37
N LEU A 62 17.46 -4.62 -21.05
CA LEU A 62 18.65 -5.16 -20.36
C LEU A 62 18.73 -6.69 -20.48
N ARG A 63 17.59 -7.38 -20.51
CA ARG A 63 17.57 -8.84 -20.72
C ARG A 63 17.98 -9.19 -22.14
N GLU A 64 17.44 -8.48 -23.14
CA GLU A 64 17.81 -8.66 -24.54
C GLU A 64 19.30 -8.38 -24.77
N GLN A 65 19.83 -7.30 -24.19
CA GLN A 65 21.25 -6.97 -24.26
C GLN A 65 22.10 -8.12 -23.70
N ARG A 66 21.75 -8.64 -22.51
CA ARG A 66 22.49 -9.74 -21.90
C ARG A 66 22.46 -11.00 -22.78
N GLU A 67 21.30 -11.36 -23.30
CA GLU A 67 21.18 -12.51 -24.21
C GLU A 67 21.97 -12.32 -25.51
N ALA A 68 22.06 -11.09 -26.02
CA ALA A 68 22.89 -10.79 -27.19
C ALA A 68 24.38 -10.96 -26.87
N LEU A 69 24.83 -10.44 -25.72
CA LEU A 69 26.21 -10.57 -25.27
C LEU A 69 26.59 -12.03 -24.99
N ASP A 70 25.69 -12.83 -24.43
CA ASP A 70 25.92 -14.26 -24.16
C ASP A 70 25.99 -15.12 -25.45
N ARG A 71 25.55 -14.60 -26.60
CA ARG A 71 25.60 -15.28 -27.90
C ARG A 71 26.88 -15.01 -28.70
N PHE A 72 27.72 -14.08 -28.24
CA PHE A 72 29.05 -13.81 -28.77
C PHE A 72 30.12 -14.49 -27.91
#